data_AF-G0TVW3-F1
#
_entry.id   AF-G0TVW3-F1
#
_cell.length_a   1.000
_cell.length_b   1.000
_cell.length_c   1.000
_cell.angle_alpha   90.00
_cell.angle_beta   90.00
_cell.angle_gamma   90.00
#
_symmetry.space_group_name_H-M   'P 1'
#
loop_
_entity.id
_entity.type
_entity.pdbx_description
1 polymer ?
#
loop_
_entity_poly.entity_id
_entity_poly.type
_entity_poly.pdbx_seq_one_letter_code
_entity_poly.pdbx_strand_id
1 'polypeptide(L)'
;MVKSLETALTAQFGSVDKFKEAFSQSAINNFGSGWTWLCVDPEKNNTLVIDNTSNAGCPLTRGLRPVFTVDVWEHAYYKDFENRRPDYLKEFWSIVNWEFVATTLEQALK
;
A
#
# COMPACT_ATOMS: atom_id res chain seq x y z
N MET A 1 -3.68 5.26 -14.34
CA MET A 1 -4.43 4.85 -13.13
C MET A 1 -5.91 4.84 -13.48
N VAL A 2 -6.70 3.91 -12.93
CA VAL A 2 -8.16 3.86 -13.17
C VAL A 2 -8.85 5.01 -12.43
N LYS A 3 -9.80 5.70 -13.07
CA LYS A 3 -10.44 6.92 -12.54
C LYS A 3 -11.12 6.72 -11.17
N SER A 4 -11.75 5.56 -10.94
CA SER A 4 -12.39 5.22 -9.67
C SER A 4 -11.39 5.20 -8.52
N LEU A 5 -10.26 4.52 -8.73
CA LEU A 5 -9.16 4.45 -7.77
C LEU A 5 -8.53 5.83 -7.52
N GLU A 6 -8.24 6.59 -8.58
CA GLU A 6 -7.67 7.94 -8.47
C GLU A 6 -8.56 8.87 -7.63
N THR A 7 -9.87 8.81 -7.84
CA THR A 7 -10.86 9.59 -7.09
C THR A 7 -10.87 9.19 -5.62
N ALA A 8 -10.88 7.89 -5.31
CA ALA A 8 -10.88 7.40 -3.93
C ALA A 8 -9.59 7.80 -3.18
N LEU A 9 -8.43 7.66 -3.82
CA LEU A 9 -7.15 8.09 -3.25
C LEU A 9 -7.11 9.60 -3.02
N THR A 10 -7.57 10.38 -4.00
CA THR A 10 -7.61 11.85 -3.88
C THR A 10 -8.56 12.29 -2.79
N ALA A 11 -9.72 11.64 -2.62
CA ALA A 11 -10.66 11.95 -1.55
C ALA A 11 -10.08 11.67 -0.15
N GLN A 12 -9.35 10.56 0.02
CA GLN A 12 -8.78 10.18 1.31
C GLN A 12 -7.48 10.93 1.66
N PHE A 13 -6.57 11.06 0.69
CA PHE A 13 -5.19 11.54 0.92
C PHE A 13 -4.94 12.93 0.34
N GLY A 14 -5.93 13.53 -0.32
CA GLY A 14 -5.85 14.85 -0.96
C GLY A 14 -5.28 14.84 -2.38
N SER A 15 -4.38 13.90 -2.70
CA SER A 15 -3.94 13.62 -4.07
C SER A 15 -3.27 12.24 -4.15
N VAL A 16 -3.11 11.70 -5.37
CA VAL A 16 -2.36 10.46 -5.59
C VAL A 16 -0.89 10.61 -5.16
N ASP A 17 -0.29 11.78 -5.38
CA ASP A 17 1.10 12.03 -4.98
C ASP A 17 1.26 12.04 -3.46
N LYS A 18 0.33 12.67 -2.73
CA LYS A 18 0.31 12.64 -1.26
C LYS A 18 0.09 11.23 -0.72
N PHE A 19 -0.75 10.43 -1.37
CA PHE A 19 -0.88 9.02 -1.05
C PHE A 19 0.45 8.28 -1.22
N LYS A 20 1.11 8.42 -2.37
CA LYS A 20 2.40 7.75 -2.64
C LYS A 20 3.46 8.19 -1.64
N GLU A 21 3.54 9.48 -1.32
CA GLU A 21 4.46 10.01 -0.31
C GLU A 21 4.20 9.38 1.07
N ALA A 22 2.96 9.43 1.56
CA ALA A 22 2.60 8.86 2.86
C ALA A 22 2.84 7.34 2.92
N PHE A 23 2.51 6.62 1.84
CA PHE A 23 2.70 5.18 1.74
C PHE A 23 4.19 4.82 1.72
N SER A 24 5.00 5.51 0.90
CA SER A 24 6.45 5.31 0.87
C SER A 24 7.08 5.63 2.23
N GLN A 25 6.67 6.70 2.90
CA GLN A 25 7.16 7.00 4.26
C GLN A 25 6.79 5.90 5.26
N SER A 26 5.58 5.35 5.19
CA SER A 26 5.18 4.21 6.04
C SER A 26 6.03 2.96 5.76
N ALA A 27 6.30 2.66 4.49
CA ALA A 27 7.08 1.50 4.07
C ALA A 27 8.58 1.61 4.42
N ILE A 28 9.16 2.81 4.28
CA ILE A 28 10.54 3.09 4.70
C ILE A 28 10.68 2.86 6.21
N ASN A 29 9.73 3.36 6.99
CA ASN A 29 9.78 3.32 8.46
C ASN A 29 9.22 2.01 9.06
N ASN A 30 8.81 1.03 8.25
CA ASN A 30 8.36 -0.27 8.73
C ASN A 30 9.56 -1.09 9.22
N PHE A 31 9.83 -1.04 10.53
CA PHE A 31 11.06 -1.59 11.10
C PHE A 31 11.16 -3.11 10.94
N GLY A 32 12.32 -3.57 10.45
CA GLY A 32 12.60 -4.99 10.21
C GLY A 32 11.87 -5.53 8.98
N SER A 33 11.47 -6.80 9.07
CA SER A 33 10.72 -7.53 8.04
C SER A 33 9.23 -7.30 8.16
N GLY A 34 8.55 -7.11 7.04
CA GLY A 34 7.11 -6.88 7.04
C GLY A 34 6.54 -6.44 5.71
N TRP A 35 5.35 -5.87 5.78
CA TRP A 35 4.54 -5.45 4.64
C TRP A 35 3.89 -4.11 4.92
N THR A 36 3.76 -3.29 3.89
CA THR A 36 2.97 -2.04 3.96
C THR A 36 1.80 -2.15 3.01
N TRP A 37 0.60 -1.88 3.51
CA TRP A 37 -0.67 -2.14 2.86
C TRP A 37 -1.45 -0.85 2.65
N LEU A 38 -2.24 -0.83 1.57
CA LEU A 38 -3.41 0.03 1.48
C LEU A 38 -4.62 -0.89 1.71
N CYS A 39 -5.50 -0.50 2.62
CA CYS A 39 -6.69 -1.26 2.95
C CYS A 39 -7.94 -0.37 2.96
N VAL A 40 -9.09 -1.00 2.77
CA VAL A 40 -10.40 -0.43 3.16
C VAL A 40 -10.67 -0.83 4.61
N ASP A 41 -11.13 0.12 5.41
CA ASP A 41 -11.59 -0.07 6.80
C ASP A 41 -13.13 -0.02 6.86
N PRO A 42 -13.82 -1.18 6.90
CA PRO A 42 -15.27 -1.22 6.92
C PRO A 42 -15.89 -0.59 8.18
N GLU A 43 -15.20 -0.62 9.31
CA GLU A 43 -15.68 -0.04 10.57
C GLU A 43 -15.65 1.49 10.55
N LYS A 44 -14.86 2.08 9.64
CA LYS A 44 -14.75 3.52 9.42
C LYS A 44 -15.35 3.94 8.10
N ASN A 45 -16.59 3.52 7.82
CA ASN A 45 -17.33 3.91 6.60
C ASN A 45 -16.54 3.64 5.31
N ASN A 46 -15.85 2.49 5.24
CA ASN A 46 -15.03 2.09 4.10
C ASN A 46 -13.89 3.08 3.76
N THR A 47 -13.36 3.81 4.73
CA THR A 47 -12.20 4.69 4.50
C THR A 47 -10.97 3.92 4.06
N LEU A 48 -10.13 4.56 3.24
CA LEU A 48 -8.83 4.03 2.86
C LEU A 48 -7.80 4.32 3.95
N VAL A 49 -7.03 3.31 4.34
CA VAL A 49 -6.00 3.41 5.39
C VAL A 49 -4.69 2.78 4.92
N ILE A 50 -3.57 3.38 5.34
CA ILE A 50 -2.24 2.80 5.19
C ILE A 50 -1.93 2.03 6.47
N ASP A 51 -1.47 0.79 6.33
CA ASP A 51 -1.23 -0.11 7.45
C ASP A 51 0.11 -0.83 7.31
N ASN A 52 0.86 -0.95 8.40
CA ASN A 52 2.10 -1.73 8.44
C ASN A 52 1.88 -3.00 9.25
N THR A 53 2.35 -4.12 8.73
CA THR A 53 2.43 -5.37 9.49
C THR A 53 3.87 -5.84 9.59
N SER A 54 4.19 -6.48 10.71
CA SER A 54 5.49 -7.14 10.93
C SER A 54 5.42 -8.61 10.52
N ASN A 55 6.51 -9.12 9.97
CA ASN A 55 6.70 -10.51 9.57
C ASN A 55 5.56 -11.01 8.67
N ALA A 56 4.77 -11.98 9.16
CA ALA A 56 3.65 -12.59 8.45
C ALA A 56 2.29 -11.97 8.83
N GLY A 57 2.28 -10.86 9.57
CA GLY A 57 1.04 -10.18 9.93
C GLY A 57 0.26 -9.77 8.67
N CYS A 58 -1.06 -9.89 8.73
CA CYS A 58 -1.94 -9.57 7.61
C CYS A 58 -3.15 -8.76 8.09
N PRO A 59 -3.49 -7.62 7.46
CA PRO A 59 -4.59 -6.76 7.90
C PRO A 59 -5.96 -7.46 7.95
N LEU A 60 -6.14 -8.53 7.17
CA LEU A 60 -7.39 -9.32 7.16
C LEU A 60 -7.77 -9.86 8.55
N THR A 61 -6.78 -10.13 9.43
CA THR A 61 -7.04 -10.66 10.77
C THR A 61 -7.66 -9.63 11.70
N ARG A 62 -7.63 -8.35 11.32
CA ARG A 62 -8.22 -7.21 12.03
C ARG A 62 -9.44 -6.63 11.30
N GLY A 63 -10.00 -7.36 10.33
CA GLY A 63 -11.20 -6.94 9.60
C GLY A 63 -10.94 -5.91 8.48
N LEU A 64 -9.70 -5.47 8.29
CA LEU A 64 -9.34 -4.61 7.16
C LEU A 64 -9.36 -5.43 5.85
N ARG A 65 -9.75 -4.79 4.75
CA ARG A 65 -9.79 -5.41 3.42
C ARG A 65 -8.61 -4.89 2.57
N PRO A 66 -7.53 -5.67 2.38
CA PRO A 66 -6.36 -5.20 1.64
C PRO A 66 -6.67 -5.00 0.15
N VAL A 67 -6.18 -3.90 -0.43
CA VAL A 67 -6.32 -3.58 -1.86
C VAL A 67 -4.98 -3.46 -2.60
N PHE A 68 -3.90 -3.23 -1.85
CA PHE A 68 -2.54 -3.13 -2.39
C PHE A 68 -1.54 -3.41 -1.26
N THR A 69 -0.37 -3.92 -1.63
CA THR A 69 0.73 -4.17 -0.68
C THR A 69 2.09 -3.99 -1.34
N VAL A 70 3.09 -3.69 -0.53
CA VAL A 70 4.51 -3.80 -0.87
C VAL A 70 5.20 -4.65 0.18
N ASP A 71 6.04 -5.57 -0.30
CA ASP A 71 6.93 -6.36 0.54
C ASP A 71 8.14 -5.50 0.93
N VAL A 72 8.42 -5.38 2.22
CA VAL A 72 9.59 -4.66 2.74
C VAL A 72 10.55 -5.58 3.51
N TRP A 73 10.37 -6.90 3.42
CA TRP A 73 11.44 -7.84 3.72
C TRP A 73 12.65 -7.53 2.85
N GLU A 74 13.85 -7.53 3.44
CA GLU A 74 15.07 -7.17 2.72
C GLU A 74 15.23 -8.02 1.45
N HIS A 75 14.90 -9.31 1.49
CA HIS A 75 15.00 -10.20 0.33
C HIS A 75 14.15 -9.77 -0.88
N ALA A 76 13.14 -8.92 -0.70
CA ALA A 76 12.31 -8.43 -1.81
C ALA A 76 13.05 -7.43 -2.70
N TYR A 77 14.08 -6.76 -2.18
CA TYR A 77 14.79 -5.69 -2.90
C TYR A 77 16.31 -5.76 -2.79
N TYR A 78 16.88 -6.54 -1.87
CA TYR A 78 18.31 -6.46 -1.55
C TYR A 78 19.21 -6.79 -2.75
N LYS A 79 18.73 -7.63 -3.66
CA LYS A 79 19.52 -8.04 -4.84
C LYS A 79 19.88 -6.85 -5.74
N ASP A 80 18.96 -5.90 -5.90
CA ASP A 80 19.09 -4.77 -6.81
C ASP A 80 19.37 -3.44 -6.07
N PHE A 81 18.84 -3.31 -4.85
CA PHE A 81 18.89 -2.06 -4.07
C PHE A 81 19.75 -2.16 -2.80
N GLU A 82 20.21 -3.34 -2.41
CA GLU A 82 20.95 -3.55 -1.15
C GLU A 82 20.17 -2.94 0.04
N ASN A 83 20.81 -2.07 0.82
CA ASN A 83 20.19 -1.38 1.96
C ASN A 83 19.29 -0.19 1.55
N ARG A 84 19.16 0.12 0.26
CA ARG A 84 18.46 1.32 -0.25
C ARG A 84 16.95 1.09 -0.44
N ARG A 85 16.26 0.71 0.63
CA ARG A 85 14.78 0.57 0.63
C ARG A 85 14.04 1.81 0.07
N PRO A 86 14.46 3.07 0.34
CA PRO A 86 13.83 4.25 -0.27
C PRO A 86 13.90 4.27 -1.80
N ASP A 87 15.01 3.82 -2.39
CA ASP A 87 15.19 3.79 -3.85
C ASP A 87 14.33 2.69 -4.48
N TYR A 88 14.26 1.51 -3.84
CA TYR A 88 13.33 0.45 -4.23
C TYR A 88 11.89 0.97 -4.33
N LEU A 89 11.41 1.68 -3.30
CA LEU A 89 10.04 2.21 -3.28
C LEU A 89 9.80 3.30 -4.32
N LYS A 90 10.82 4.12 -4.63
CA LYS A 90 10.74 5.13 -5.69
C LYS A 90 10.52 4.48 -7.05
N GLU A 91 11.21 3.38 -7.35
CA GLU A 91 11.07 2.64 -8.61
C GLU A 91 9.82 1.77 -8.64
N PHE A 92 9.43 1.18 -7.50
CA PHE A 92 8.28 0.29 -7.35
C PHE A 92 6.99 0.91 -7.92
N TRP A 93 6.77 2.22 -7.74
CA TRP A 93 5.59 2.91 -8.26
C TRP A 93 5.40 2.82 -9.77
N SER A 94 6.48 2.63 -10.54
CA SER A 94 6.43 2.53 -11.99
C SER A 94 5.90 1.17 -12.50
N ILE A 95 5.99 0.14 -11.67
CA ILE A 95 5.61 -1.24 -12.01
C ILE A 95 4.30 -1.70 -11.35
N VAL A 96 3.65 -0.85 -10.55
CA VAL A 96 2.39 -1.19 -9.89
C VAL A 96 1.29 -1.45 -10.93
N ASN A 97 0.64 -2.61 -10.80
CA ASN A 97 -0.57 -2.93 -11.57
C ASN A 97 -1.78 -2.21 -10.97
N TRP A 98 -1.99 -0.96 -11.38
CA TRP A 98 -3.08 -0.12 -10.89
C TRP A 98 -4.48 -0.61 -11.29
N GLU A 99 -4.60 -1.40 -12.36
CA GLU A 99 -5.89 -1.99 -12.74
C GLU A 99 -6.33 -3.04 -11.72
N PHE A 100 -5.41 -3.91 -11.30
CA PHE A 100 -5.69 -4.89 -10.25
C PHE A 100 -6.05 -4.22 -8.92
N VAL A 101 -5.35 -3.14 -8.54
CA VAL A 101 -5.67 -2.37 -7.32
C VAL A 101 -7.08 -1.78 -7.42
N ALA A 102 -7.47 -1.24 -8.58
CA ALA A 102 -8.81 -0.70 -8.79
C ALA A 102 -9.89 -1.79 -8.72
N THR A 103 -9.69 -2.94 -9.37
CA THR A 103 -10.62 -4.08 -9.27
C THR A 103 -10.77 -4.58 -7.84
N THR A 104 -9.67 -4.68 -7.10
CA THR A 104 -9.68 -5.14 -5.70
C THR A 104 -10.40 -4.14 -4.80
N LEU A 105 -10.20 -2.83 -5.03
CA LEU A 105 -10.95 -1.77 -4.34
C LEU A 105 -12.46 -1.88 -4.59
N GLU A 106 -12.88 -2.05 -5.84
CA GLU A 106 -14.30 -2.18 -6.19
C GLU A 106 -14.95 -3.41 -5.54
N GLN A 107 -14.20 -4.51 -5.37
CA GLN A 107 -14.67 -5.69 -4.63
C GLN A 107 -14.72 -5.44 -3.13
N ALA A 108 -13.71 -4.75 -2.58
CA ALA A 108 -13.63 -4.44 -1.16
C ALA A 108 -14.68 -3.43 -0.68
N LEU A 109 -15.30 -2.66 -1.59
CA LEU A 109 -16.37 -1.70 -1.27
C LEU A 109 -17.79 -2.30 -1.37
N LYS A 110 -17.93 -3.52 -1.88
CA LYS A 110 -19.20 -4.27 -1.90
C LYS A 110 -19.42 -5.00 -0.58
#